data_AF-A0A1S3WCN7-F1
#
_entry.id   AF-A0A1S3WCN7-F1
#
_cell.length_a   1.000
_cell.length_b   1.000
_cell.length_c   1.000
_cell.angle_alpha   90.00
_cell.angle_beta   90.00
_cell.angle_gamma   90.00
#
_symmetry.space_group_name_H-M   'P 1'
#
loop_
_entity.id
_entity.type
_entity.pdbx_description
1 polymer ?
#
loop_
_entity_poly.entity_id
_entity_poly.type
_entity_poly.pdbx_seq_one_letter_code
_entity_poly.pdbx_strand_id
1 'polypeptide(L)'
;MANEAQPCPCDIGHRLEYGGLGCEVQVEHFGAYLSRPPAPTDRAVIVVQDIFGWRLPNTRYMVDMIAGNGYTEISAVLRYLKQQCGARRVGVVGFCWGGVVAHHLMISCPELRAGVSVYGIVKDSEDVASLQGPTLFIFAENDAVIPLSQVSALTQKLQEHCQVEYQVKTFAGQTHGFVHRKQEDCASEDRPYVDEARRNLLEWLSRHV
;
A
#
# COMPACT_ATOMS: atom_id res chain seq x y z
N MET A 1 15.31 -9.96 -31.28
CA MET A 1 14.44 -10.97 -30.66
C MET A 1 14.87 -11.07 -29.22
N ALA A 2 14.13 -10.43 -28.31
CA ALA A 2 14.50 -10.35 -26.90
C ALA A 2 14.15 -11.68 -26.22
N ASN A 3 15.08 -12.13 -25.39
CA ASN A 3 15.15 -13.39 -24.67
C ASN A 3 13.89 -13.62 -23.82
N GLU A 4 13.29 -14.81 -23.90
CA GLU A 4 12.31 -15.35 -22.94
C GLU A 4 12.98 -15.63 -21.57
N ALA A 5 13.56 -14.60 -20.96
CA ALA A 5 14.19 -14.69 -19.66
C ALA A 5 13.17 -14.25 -18.60
N GLN A 6 12.69 -15.23 -17.82
CA GLN A 6 11.89 -15.11 -16.59
C GLN A 6 10.99 -13.86 -16.49
N PRO A 7 9.66 -13.97 -16.68
CA PRO A 7 8.75 -12.84 -16.48
C PRO A 7 8.99 -12.20 -15.11
N CYS A 8 8.89 -10.87 -15.02
CA CYS A 8 9.03 -10.18 -13.74
C CYS A 8 8.12 -10.88 -12.73
N PRO A 9 8.56 -11.17 -11.50
CA PRO A 9 7.67 -11.72 -10.47
C PRO A 9 6.41 -10.86 -10.28
N CYS A 10 6.49 -9.58 -10.63
CA CYS A 10 5.37 -8.67 -10.71
C CYS A 10 4.36 -9.01 -11.83
N ASP A 11 4.79 -9.51 -12.98
CA ASP A 11 3.90 -9.94 -14.08
C ASP A 11 3.20 -11.29 -13.82
N ILE A 12 3.58 -12.00 -12.74
CA ILE A 12 3.07 -13.32 -12.37
C ILE A 12 2.05 -13.14 -11.24
N GLY A 13 0.76 -13.22 -11.55
CA GLY A 13 -0.31 -13.08 -10.56
C GLY A 13 -1.69 -13.38 -11.15
N HIS A 14 -2.66 -13.68 -10.28
CA HIS A 14 -4.03 -13.96 -10.72
C HIS A 14 -4.89 -12.69 -10.69
N ARG A 15 -5.64 -12.47 -11.76
CA ARG A 15 -6.59 -11.38 -11.87
C ARG A 15 -7.94 -11.82 -11.32
N LEU A 16 -8.38 -11.23 -10.22
CA LEU A 16 -9.72 -11.41 -9.65
C LEU A 16 -10.79 -11.02 -10.68
N GLU A 17 -11.88 -11.75 -10.73
CA GLU A 17 -13.09 -11.27 -11.40
C GLU A 17 -13.86 -10.35 -10.43
N TYR A 18 -13.52 -9.06 -10.47
CA TYR A 18 -14.13 -8.05 -9.61
C TYR A 18 -14.39 -6.75 -10.38
N GLY A 19 -15.65 -6.31 -10.38
CA GLY A 19 -16.10 -5.14 -11.16
C GLY A 19 -15.72 -3.79 -10.54
N GLY A 20 -15.48 -3.77 -9.23
CA GLY A 20 -15.36 -2.53 -8.46
C GLY A 20 -16.70 -2.00 -7.94
N LEU A 21 -16.70 -1.33 -6.78
CA LEU A 21 -17.85 -0.62 -6.19
C LEU A 21 -17.74 0.91 -6.32
N GLY A 22 -16.56 1.43 -6.61
CA GLY A 22 -16.28 2.83 -6.86
C GLY A 22 -16.49 3.27 -8.31
N CYS A 23 -15.98 4.45 -8.65
CA CYS A 23 -16.05 5.01 -9.99
C CYS A 23 -14.70 5.52 -10.49
N GLU A 24 -14.53 5.53 -11.80
CA GLU A 24 -13.38 6.16 -12.45
C GLU A 24 -13.60 7.68 -12.49
N VAL A 25 -12.59 8.44 -12.08
CA VAL A 25 -12.62 9.90 -12.06
C VAL A 25 -11.36 10.46 -12.71
N GLN A 26 -11.46 11.66 -13.27
CA GLN A 26 -10.30 12.42 -13.75
C GLN A 26 -9.87 13.40 -12.68
N VAL A 27 -8.62 13.29 -12.23
CA VAL A 27 -8.00 14.21 -11.28
C VAL A 27 -6.89 14.95 -12.03
N GLU A 28 -7.20 16.19 -12.42
CA GLU A 28 -6.33 17.01 -13.27
C GLU A 28 -5.97 16.30 -14.59
N HIS A 29 -4.74 15.81 -14.72
CA HIS A 29 -4.23 15.15 -15.92
C HIS A 29 -4.13 13.62 -15.79
N PHE A 30 -4.59 13.06 -14.66
CA PHE A 30 -4.48 11.62 -14.37
C PHE A 30 -5.85 11.00 -14.10
N GLY A 31 -6.08 9.80 -14.65
CA GLY A 31 -7.23 8.98 -14.30
C GLY A 31 -7.00 8.27 -12.97
N ALA A 32 -8.00 8.33 -12.09
CA ALA A 32 -8.02 7.71 -10.78
C ALA A 32 -9.27 6.84 -10.61
N TYR A 33 -9.23 5.94 -9.65
CA TYR A 33 -10.40 5.22 -9.16
C TYR A 33 -10.75 5.78 -7.78
N LEU A 34 -12.02 6.13 -7.57
CA LEU A 34 -12.55 6.72 -6.34
C LEU A 34 -13.60 5.80 -5.75
N SER A 35 -13.38 5.36 -4.51
CA SER A 35 -14.36 4.60 -3.76
C SER A 35 -14.75 5.34 -2.49
N ARG A 36 -16.07 5.39 -2.22
CA ARG A 36 -16.63 6.13 -1.08
C ARG A 36 -17.30 5.15 -0.11
N PRO A 37 -17.18 5.39 1.21
CA PRO A 37 -17.90 4.60 2.18
C PRO A 37 -19.41 4.86 2.09
N PRO A 38 -20.25 3.93 2.57
CA PRO A 38 -21.71 4.12 2.59
C PRO A 38 -22.16 5.29 3.49
N ALA A 39 -21.40 5.58 4.54
CA ALA A 39 -21.66 6.67 5.48
C ALA A 39 -20.68 7.85 5.26
N PRO A 40 -21.10 9.10 5.51
CA PRO A 40 -20.20 10.26 5.45
C PRO A 40 -18.98 10.10 6.37
N THR A 41 -17.81 10.51 5.89
CA THR A 41 -16.55 10.42 6.64
C THR A 41 -15.68 11.65 6.35
N ASP A 42 -14.87 12.06 7.32
CA ASP A 42 -13.79 13.04 7.13
C ASP A 42 -12.40 12.37 7.01
N ARG A 43 -12.38 11.05 6.89
CA ARG A 43 -11.16 10.24 6.70
C ARG A 43 -11.00 9.84 5.24
N ALA A 44 -9.77 9.93 4.75
CA ALA A 44 -9.41 9.42 3.44
C ALA A 44 -8.08 8.67 3.46
N VAL A 45 -7.93 7.77 2.49
CA VAL A 45 -6.67 7.06 2.24
C VAL A 45 -6.34 7.19 0.77
N ILE A 46 -5.08 7.50 0.47
CA ILE A 46 -4.55 7.44 -0.89
C ILE A 46 -3.90 6.07 -1.07
N VAL A 47 -4.40 5.26 -2.00
CA VAL A 47 -3.72 4.04 -2.44
C VAL A 47 -2.83 4.38 -3.62
N VAL A 48 -1.52 4.34 -3.40
CA VAL A 48 -0.53 4.40 -4.46
C VAL A 48 -0.25 2.98 -4.93
N GLN A 49 -0.76 2.69 -6.12
CA GLN A 49 -0.67 1.37 -6.73
C GLN A 49 0.69 1.07 -7.34
N ASP A 50 0.87 -0.21 -7.61
CA ASP A 50 2.00 -0.77 -8.35
C ASP A 50 1.94 -0.39 -9.85
N ILE A 51 2.99 -0.72 -10.61
CA ILE A 51 3.25 -0.31 -12.01
C ILE A 51 2.13 -0.64 -13.03
N PHE A 52 1.13 -1.43 -12.64
CA PHE A 52 0.04 -1.90 -13.50
C PHE A 52 -1.25 -1.08 -13.40
N GLY A 53 -1.33 -0.16 -12.43
CA GLY A 53 -2.43 0.81 -12.35
C GLY A 53 -3.75 0.28 -11.76
N TRP A 54 -4.77 1.16 -11.77
CA TRP A 54 -6.04 0.97 -11.03
C TRP A 54 -7.04 0.12 -11.80
N ARG A 55 -6.74 -0.20 -13.07
CA ARG A 55 -7.60 -1.00 -13.94
C ARG A 55 -7.58 -2.48 -13.60
N LEU A 56 -6.66 -2.92 -12.76
CA LEU A 56 -6.64 -4.28 -12.26
C LEU A 56 -7.75 -4.49 -11.21
N PRO A 57 -8.61 -5.52 -11.38
CA PRO A 57 -9.65 -5.88 -10.43
C PRO A 57 -9.18 -6.04 -8.98
N ASN A 58 -8.00 -6.62 -8.76
CA ASN A 58 -7.43 -6.79 -7.42
C ASN A 58 -7.15 -5.43 -6.76
N THR A 59 -6.70 -4.45 -7.55
CA THR A 59 -6.48 -3.08 -7.07
C THR A 59 -7.81 -2.44 -6.69
N ARG A 60 -8.83 -2.56 -7.53
CA ARG A 60 -10.19 -2.09 -7.21
C ARG A 60 -10.73 -2.74 -5.95
N TYR A 61 -10.54 -4.05 -5.80
CA TYR A 61 -10.96 -4.80 -4.62
C TYR A 61 -10.30 -4.25 -3.35
N MET A 62 -8.99 -4.01 -3.36
CA MET A 62 -8.29 -3.43 -2.22
C MET A 62 -8.80 -2.02 -1.88
N VAL A 63 -9.03 -1.20 -2.90
CA VAL A 63 -9.61 0.14 -2.74
C VAL A 63 -11.01 0.08 -2.14
N ASP A 64 -11.87 -0.79 -2.66
CA ASP A 64 -13.25 -0.93 -2.22
C ASP A 64 -13.35 -1.57 -0.82
N MET A 65 -12.44 -2.49 -0.50
CA MET A 65 -12.29 -3.04 0.85
C MET A 65 -11.93 -1.93 1.84
N ILE A 66 -10.97 -1.05 1.51
CA ILE A 66 -10.61 0.10 2.36
C ILE A 66 -11.79 1.06 2.50
N ALA A 67 -12.50 1.34 1.40
CA ALA A 67 -13.66 2.22 1.42
C ALA A 67 -14.82 1.66 2.24
N GLY A 68 -15.09 0.35 2.15
CA GLY A 68 -16.06 -0.35 2.98
C GLY A 68 -15.80 -0.23 4.49
N ASN A 69 -14.58 0.13 4.89
CA ASN A 69 -14.18 0.35 6.28
C ASN A 69 -14.22 1.83 6.72
N GLY A 70 -14.91 2.71 5.97
CA GLY A 70 -15.19 4.08 6.42
C GLY A 70 -14.21 5.15 5.93
N TYR A 71 -13.40 4.83 4.91
CA TYR A 71 -12.44 5.75 4.30
C TYR A 71 -12.90 6.17 2.91
N THR A 72 -12.74 7.44 2.54
CA THR A 72 -12.81 7.81 1.12
C THR A 72 -11.47 7.51 0.47
N GLU A 73 -11.45 6.69 -0.57
CA GLU A 73 -10.23 6.27 -1.25
C GLU A 73 -10.14 6.92 -2.64
N ILE A 74 -8.98 7.50 -2.98
CA ILE A 74 -8.70 7.88 -4.37
C ILE A 74 -7.22 7.65 -4.71
N SER A 75 -6.97 7.07 -5.89
CA SER A 75 -5.63 6.97 -6.45
C SER A 75 -5.14 8.32 -7.02
N ALA A 76 -4.57 9.17 -6.14
CA ALA A 76 -4.04 10.55 -6.31
C ALA A 76 -5.08 11.61 -6.74
N VAL A 77 -5.19 12.83 -6.18
CA VAL A 77 -4.24 13.82 -5.63
C VAL A 77 -4.69 14.32 -4.25
N LEU A 78 -3.77 14.53 -3.28
CA LEU A 78 -4.04 15.00 -1.90
C LEU A 78 -4.95 16.25 -1.84
N ARG A 79 -4.73 17.20 -2.75
CA ARG A 79 -5.53 18.44 -2.87
C ARG A 79 -7.00 18.15 -3.17
N TYR A 80 -7.26 17.20 -4.07
CA TYR A 80 -8.61 16.79 -4.42
C TYR A 80 -9.33 16.17 -3.22
N LEU A 81 -8.64 15.30 -2.46
CA LEU A 81 -9.21 14.71 -1.24
C LEU A 81 -9.63 15.76 -0.21
N LYS A 82 -8.76 16.73 0.07
CA LYS A 82 -9.06 17.77 1.06
C LYS A 82 -10.17 18.71 0.59
N GLN A 83 -10.15 19.15 -0.66
CA GLN A 83 -11.05 20.20 -1.16
C GLN A 83 -12.38 19.66 -1.67
N GLN A 84 -12.37 18.52 -2.37
CA GLN A 84 -13.54 17.99 -3.08
C GLN A 84 -14.22 16.85 -2.29
N CYS A 85 -13.46 16.09 -1.50
CA CYS A 85 -14.01 15.03 -0.66
C CYS A 85 -14.20 15.45 0.81
N GLY A 86 -13.74 16.65 1.20
CA GLY A 86 -13.84 17.13 2.58
C GLY A 86 -12.97 16.36 3.59
N ALA A 87 -11.98 15.59 3.12
CA ALA A 87 -11.15 14.77 3.98
C ALA A 87 -10.22 15.66 4.84
N ARG A 88 -10.27 15.46 6.16
CA ARG A 88 -9.46 16.19 7.15
C ARG A 88 -8.29 15.36 7.66
N ARG A 89 -8.43 14.03 7.65
CA ARG A 89 -7.38 13.08 8.05
C ARG A 89 -7.08 12.18 6.88
N VAL A 90 -5.85 12.23 6.39
CA VAL A 90 -5.43 11.50 5.19
C VAL A 90 -4.28 10.56 5.50
N GLY A 91 -4.45 9.27 5.23
CA GLY A 91 -3.38 8.28 5.23
C GLY A 91 -2.91 7.93 3.81
N VAL A 92 -1.81 7.22 3.71
CA VAL A 92 -1.31 6.65 2.45
C VAL A 92 -1.04 5.16 2.59
N VAL A 93 -1.41 4.39 1.57
CA VAL A 93 -1.09 2.97 1.45
C VAL A 93 -0.40 2.77 0.11
N GLY A 94 0.70 2.03 0.09
CA GLY A 94 1.47 1.77 -1.11
C GLY A 94 1.83 0.30 -1.28
N PHE A 95 1.75 -0.21 -2.51
CA PHE A 95 2.13 -1.58 -2.85
C PHE A 95 3.30 -1.60 -3.86
N CYS A 96 4.36 -2.37 -3.60
CA CYS A 96 5.54 -2.48 -4.47
C CYS A 96 6.18 -1.11 -4.74
N TRP A 97 6.22 -0.64 -6.00
CA TRP A 97 6.67 0.71 -6.34
C TRP A 97 5.84 1.77 -5.62
N GLY A 98 4.53 1.55 -5.50
CA GLY A 98 3.66 2.41 -4.70
C GLY A 98 4.01 2.39 -3.21
N GLY A 99 4.56 1.29 -2.69
CA GLY A 99 5.10 1.19 -1.33
C GLY A 99 6.33 2.07 -1.13
N VAL A 100 7.22 2.13 -2.13
CA VAL A 100 8.35 3.07 -2.15
C VAL A 100 7.83 4.52 -2.11
N VAL A 101 6.80 4.83 -2.89
CA VAL A 101 6.17 6.16 -2.88
C VAL A 101 5.52 6.46 -1.53
N ALA A 102 4.78 5.52 -0.94
CA ALA A 102 4.17 5.70 0.38
C ALA A 102 5.24 5.97 1.45
N HIS A 103 6.34 5.21 1.44
CA HIS A 103 7.46 5.45 2.33
C HIS A 103 8.10 6.84 2.10
N HIS A 104 8.38 7.21 0.85
CA HIS A 104 8.90 8.54 0.51
C HIS A 104 7.96 9.68 0.96
N LEU A 105 6.65 9.51 0.77
CA LEU A 105 5.65 10.47 1.21
C LEU A 105 5.62 10.60 2.73
N MET A 106 5.80 9.52 3.48
CA MET A 106 5.91 9.59 4.93
C MET A 106 7.17 10.32 5.42
N ILE A 107 8.23 10.40 4.61
CA ILE A 107 9.43 11.19 4.91
C ILE A 107 9.23 12.68 4.56
N SER A 108 8.52 12.96 3.47
CA SER A 108 8.48 14.29 2.84
C SER A 108 7.17 15.07 3.02
N CYS A 109 6.08 14.42 3.43
CA CYS A 109 4.74 15.00 3.47
C CYS A 109 4.16 14.95 4.90
N PRO A 110 4.41 15.98 5.73
CA PRO A 110 3.90 16.04 7.12
C PRO A 110 2.37 16.18 7.21
N GLU A 111 1.69 16.42 6.09
CA GLU A 111 0.23 16.49 6.03
C GLU A 111 -0.45 15.11 6.12
N LEU A 112 0.31 14.03 5.91
CA LEU A 112 -0.18 12.66 6.03
C LEU A 112 -0.15 12.21 7.48
N ARG A 113 -1.26 11.60 7.92
CA ARG A 113 -1.44 11.15 9.30
C ARG A 113 -0.79 9.80 9.58
N ALA A 114 -0.72 8.93 8.57
CA ALA A 114 -0.10 7.62 8.68
C ALA A 114 0.22 7.04 7.30
N GLY A 115 1.20 6.16 7.23
CA GLY A 115 1.57 5.41 6.04
C GLY A 115 1.56 3.91 6.25
N VAL A 116 1.23 3.17 5.19
CA VAL A 116 1.45 1.72 5.10
C VAL A 116 2.23 1.43 3.83
N SER A 117 3.49 1.01 3.97
CA SER A 117 4.31 0.53 2.86
C SER A 117 4.27 -0.99 2.80
N VAL A 118 3.79 -1.55 1.70
CA VAL A 118 3.71 -2.99 1.48
C VAL A 118 4.72 -3.37 0.39
N TYR A 119 5.72 -4.17 0.76
CA TYR A 119 6.89 -4.59 -0.04
C TYR A 119 7.52 -3.45 -0.84
N GLY A 120 7.69 -2.29 -0.20
CA GLY A 120 8.36 -1.11 -0.76
C GLY A 120 9.36 -0.48 0.22
N ILE A 121 10.58 -0.21 -0.25
CA ILE A 121 11.65 0.44 0.51
C ILE A 121 12.27 1.53 -0.37
N VAL A 122 12.41 2.75 0.16
CA VAL A 122 13.26 3.78 -0.45
C VAL A 122 14.70 3.33 -0.24
N LYS A 123 15.38 2.99 -1.34
CA LYS A 123 16.80 2.62 -1.31
C LYS A 123 17.65 3.87 -1.28
N ASP A 124 18.82 3.78 -0.66
CA ASP A 124 19.92 4.74 -0.82
C ASP A 124 19.58 6.21 -0.46
N SER A 125 18.89 6.39 0.67
CA SER A 125 18.76 7.70 1.31
C SER A 125 19.25 7.64 2.75
N GLU A 126 19.89 8.72 3.20
CA GLU A 126 20.24 8.92 4.61
C GLU A 126 18.97 9.14 5.45
N ASP A 127 17.90 9.65 4.83
CA ASP A 127 16.65 10.05 5.47
C ASP A 127 15.58 8.94 5.53
N VAL A 128 15.92 7.69 5.21
CA VAL A 128 14.95 6.57 5.17
C VAL A 128 14.26 6.29 6.52
N ALA A 129 14.77 6.85 7.62
CA ALA A 129 14.16 6.75 8.94
C ALA A 129 13.54 8.08 9.42
N SER A 130 13.65 9.16 8.65
CA SER A 130 13.14 10.51 8.94
C SER A 130 11.63 10.60 8.69
N LEU A 131 10.87 9.65 9.25
CA LEU A 131 9.43 9.57 9.09
C LEU A 131 8.74 10.70 9.86
N GLN A 132 7.82 11.40 9.18
CA GLN A 132 7.05 12.51 9.73
C GLN A 132 5.78 12.05 10.46
N GLY A 133 5.44 10.76 10.38
CA GLY A 133 4.26 10.20 11.03
C GLY A 133 4.26 8.68 11.09
N PRO A 134 3.30 8.09 11.84
CA PRO A 134 3.24 6.65 12.05
C PRO A 134 3.26 5.84 10.77
N THR A 135 4.23 4.91 10.64
CA THR A 135 4.38 4.09 9.42
C THR A 135 4.45 2.59 9.72
N LEU A 136 3.59 1.81 9.05
CA LEU A 136 3.66 0.35 9.01
C LEU A 136 4.37 -0.12 7.74
N PHE A 137 5.32 -1.04 7.88
CA PHE A 137 5.98 -1.73 6.79
C PHE A 137 5.61 -3.21 6.81
N ILE A 138 5.18 -3.74 5.66
CA ILE A 138 4.81 -5.15 5.48
C ILE A 138 5.73 -5.76 4.42
N PHE A 139 6.46 -6.82 4.78
CA PHE A 139 7.39 -7.54 3.91
C PHE A 139 7.09 -9.04 3.86
N ALA A 140 7.67 -9.71 2.88
CA ALA A 140 7.59 -11.15 2.67
C ALA A 140 8.99 -11.78 2.86
N GLU A 141 9.07 -12.93 3.52
CA GLU A 141 10.34 -13.62 3.78
C GLU A 141 11.03 -14.07 2.50
N ASN A 142 10.27 -14.64 1.56
CA ASN A 142 10.77 -15.16 0.28
C ASN A 142 10.61 -14.14 -0.85
N ASP A 143 10.76 -12.85 -0.54
CA ASP A 143 10.69 -11.78 -1.52
C ASP A 143 12.00 -11.65 -2.32
N ALA A 144 11.97 -12.07 -3.59
CA ALA A 144 13.11 -11.98 -4.49
C ALA A 144 13.43 -10.53 -4.95
N VAL A 145 12.48 -9.61 -4.81
CA VAL A 145 12.61 -8.19 -5.21
C VAL A 145 13.16 -7.36 -4.05
N ILE A 146 12.69 -7.65 -2.83
CA ILE A 146 13.09 -7.00 -1.58
C ILE A 146 13.69 -8.04 -0.63
N PRO A 147 14.99 -8.37 -0.77
CA PRO A 147 15.68 -9.30 0.10
C PRO A 147 15.64 -8.89 1.58
N LEU A 148 15.61 -9.88 2.48
CA LEU A 148 15.62 -9.65 3.94
C LEU A 148 16.78 -8.77 4.42
N SER A 149 17.93 -8.78 3.74
CA SER A 149 19.04 -7.89 4.08
C SER A 149 18.66 -6.41 4.00
N GLN A 150 17.82 -6.03 3.03
CA GLN A 150 17.30 -4.66 2.90
C GLN A 150 16.27 -4.37 4.00
N VAL A 151 15.41 -5.33 4.34
CA VAL A 151 14.45 -5.21 5.44
C VAL A 151 15.17 -5.00 6.77
N SER A 152 16.23 -5.78 7.03
CA SER A 152 17.06 -5.64 8.22
C SER A 152 17.76 -4.28 8.28
N ALA A 153 18.33 -3.83 7.17
CA ALA A 153 18.98 -2.52 7.10
C ALA A 153 17.99 -1.37 7.37
N LEU A 154 16.78 -1.43 6.80
CA LEU A 154 15.72 -0.47 7.11
C LEU A 154 15.34 -0.52 8.59
N THR A 155 15.11 -1.72 9.14
CA THR A 155 14.71 -1.90 10.53
C THR A 155 15.74 -1.34 11.50
N GLN A 156 17.03 -1.58 11.22
CA GLN A 156 18.11 -1.01 12.01
C GLN A 156 18.10 0.53 11.96
N LYS A 157 18.01 1.13 10.78
CA LYS A 157 17.94 2.60 10.65
C LYS A 157 16.72 3.18 11.37
N LEU A 158 15.57 2.52 11.30
CA LEU A 158 14.37 2.92 12.03
C LEU A 158 14.59 2.83 13.56
N GLN A 159 15.27 1.80 14.05
CA GLN A 159 15.61 1.67 15.47
C GLN A 159 16.58 2.75 15.95
N GLU A 160 17.53 3.14 15.11
CA GLU A 160 18.57 4.10 15.47
C GLU A 160 18.09 5.56 15.37
N HIS A 161 17.21 5.87 14.41
CA HIS A 161 16.94 7.25 14.01
C HIS A 161 15.45 7.66 14.00
N CYS A 162 14.52 6.71 13.95
CA CYS A 162 13.09 7.07 13.84
C CYS A 162 12.55 7.62 15.17
N GLN A 163 11.88 8.76 15.10
CA GLN A 163 11.31 9.46 16.26
C GLN A 163 9.79 9.30 16.40
N VAL A 164 9.16 8.63 15.43
CA VAL A 164 7.71 8.39 15.39
C VAL A 164 7.41 6.91 15.53
N GLU A 165 6.15 6.57 15.82
CA GLU A 165 5.73 5.17 15.90
C GLU A 165 5.92 4.46 14.56
N TYR A 166 6.51 3.27 14.57
CA TYR A 166 6.60 2.44 13.37
C TYR A 166 6.45 0.97 13.73
N GLN A 167 6.07 0.18 12.73
CA GLN A 167 6.06 -1.28 12.85
C GLN A 167 6.61 -1.90 11.56
N VAL A 168 7.45 -2.92 11.68
CA VAL A 168 7.91 -3.74 10.56
C VAL A 168 7.39 -5.16 10.78
N LYS A 169 6.60 -5.67 9.85
CA LYS A 169 6.10 -7.04 9.86
C LYS A 169 6.61 -7.79 8.64
N THR A 170 7.31 -8.89 8.87
CA THR A 170 7.77 -9.81 7.82
C THR A 170 6.98 -11.11 7.92
N PHE A 171 6.36 -11.53 6.82
CA PHE A 171 5.50 -12.71 6.75
C PHE A 171 6.28 -13.92 6.22
N ALA A 172 6.40 -14.95 7.07
CA ALA A 172 7.13 -16.16 6.76
C ALA A 172 6.51 -16.94 5.59
N GLY A 173 7.33 -17.54 4.74
CA GLY A 173 6.89 -18.31 3.57
C GLY A 173 6.30 -17.49 2.41
N GLN A 174 5.97 -16.21 2.64
CA GLN A 174 5.32 -15.36 1.64
C GLN A 174 6.31 -14.81 0.61
N THR A 175 5.77 -14.48 -0.57
CA THR A 175 6.53 -13.93 -1.71
C THR A 175 6.05 -12.53 -2.06
N HIS A 176 6.78 -11.83 -2.94
CA HIS A 176 6.41 -10.51 -3.40
C HIS A 176 4.96 -10.46 -3.92
N GLY A 177 4.22 -9.40 -3.57
CA GLY A 177 2.84 -9.22 -4.03
C GLY A 177 1.77 -10.05 -3.32
N PHE A 178 2.11 -10.87 -2.30
CA PHE A 178 1.16 -11.80 -1.66
C PHE A 178 -0.13 -11.14 -1.15
N VAL A 179 -0.07 -9.90 -0.67
CA VAL A 179 -1.22 -9.16 -0.13
C VAL A 179 -2.33 -8.90 -1.17
N HIS A 180 -2.00 -8.78 -2.46
CA HIS A 180 -2.96 -8.40 -3.50
C HIS A 180 -2.91 -9.23 -4.80
N ARG A 181 -1.95 -10.14 -5.00
CA ARG A 181 -1.80 -10.91 -6.26
C ARG A 181 -1.86 -12.42 -6.14
N LYS A 182 -1.71 -13.01 -4.95
CA LYS A 182 -1.86 -14.46 -4.80
C LYS A 182 -3.30 -14.86 -5.09
N GLN A 183 -3.47 -15.99 -5.77
CA GLN A 183 -4.75 -16.68 -5.93
C GLN A 183 -5.40 -16.87 -4.56
N GLU A 184 -6.71 -16.63 -4.44
CA GLU A 184 -7.46 -17.02 -3.22
C GLU A 184 -7.56 -18.55 -3.07
N ASP A 185 -7.25 -19.24 -4.16
CA ASP A 185 -7.13 -20.67 -4.41
C ASP A 185 -5.66 -21.17 -4.44
N CYS A 186 -4.68 -20.30 -4.19
CA CYS A 186 -3.32 -20.72 -3.79
C CYS A 186 -3.46 -21.51 -2.48
N ALA A 187 -2.58 -22.49 -2.24
CA ALA A 187 -2.69 -23.46 -1.14
C ALA A 187 -3.32 -22.83 0.12
N SER A 188 -4.34 -23.47 0.69
CA SER A 188 -5.14 -22.95 1.84
C SER A 188 -4.31 -22.37 2.99
N GLU A 189 -3.03 -22.73 3.04
CA GLU A 189 -1.98 -22.31 3.94
C GLU A 189 -1.58 -20.83 3.80
N ASP A 190 -1.74 -20.19 2.64
CA ASP A 190 -1.32 -18.80 2.40
C ASP A 190 -2.37 -17.76 2.82
N ARG A 191 -3.65 -18.13 2.74
CA ARG A 191 -4.78 -17.24 3.03
C ARG A 191 -4.72 -16.58 4.42
N PRO A 192 -4.35 -17.29 5.51
CA PRO A 192 -4.19 -16.68 6.83
C PRO A 192 -3.21 -15.50 6.84
N TYR A 193 -2.10 -15.59 6.08
CA TYR A 193 -1.08 -14.54 6.01
C TYR A 193 -1.57 -13.33 5.19
N VAL A 194 -2.28 -13.58 4.09
CA VAL A 194 -2.91 -12.52 3.29
C VAL A 194 -3.94 -11.76 4.13
N ASP A 195 -4.82 -12.49 4.80
CA ASP A 195 -5.88 -11.91 5.64
C ASP A 195 -5.26 -11.17 6.84
N GLU A 196 -4.22 -11.72 7.47
CA GLU A 196 -3.52 -11.02 8.55
C GLU A 196 -2.84 -9.74 8.05
N ALA A 197 -2.13 -9.75 6.92
CA ALA A 197 -1.53 -8.54 6.37
C ALA A 197 -2.56 -7.45 6.07
N ARG A 198 -3.71 -7.82 5.50
CA ARG A 198 -4.83 -6.91 5.25
C ARG A 198 -5.43 -6.37 6.55
N ARG A 199 -5.61 -7.21 7.57
CA ARG A 199 -6.06 -6.77 8.91
C ARG A 199 -5.08 -5.80 9.55
N ASN A 200 -3.79 -6.10 9.57
CA ASN A 200 -2.76 -5.23 10.13
C ASN A 200 -2.78 -3.84 9.48
N LEU A 201 -2.94 -3.79 8.15
CA LEU A 201 -3.10 -2.54 7.40
C LEU A 201 -4.32 -1.75 7.87
N LEU A 202 -5.48 -2.40 7.98
CA LEU A 202 -6.73 -1.75 8.41
C LEU A 202 -6.68 -1.28 9.86
N GLU A 203 -6.11 -2.08 10.76
CA GLU A 203 -5.89 -1.74 12.16
C GLU A 203 -4.97 -0.53 12.30
N TRP A 204 -3.88 -0.47 11.51
CA TRP A 204 -2.98 0.67 11.48
C TRP A 204 -3.69 1.96 11.06
N LEU A 205 -4.44 1.90 9.97
CA LEU A 205 -5.23 3.04 9.49
C LEU A 205 -6.27 3.46 10.52
N SER A 206 -7.01 2.51 11.12
CA SER A 206 -8.03 2.80 12.14
C SER A 206 -7.45 3.49 13.37
N ARG A 207 -6.20 3.18 13.73
CA ARG A 207 -5.54 3.77 14.89
C ARG A 207 -5.02 5.18 14.62
N HIS A 208 -4.57 5.47 13.40
CA HIS A 208 -3.83 6.69 13.11
C HIS A 208 -4.53 7.70 12.17
N VAL A 209 -5.61 7.30 11.47
CA VAL A 209 -6.39 8.10 10.49
C VAL A 209 -7.87 8.10 10.84
#